data_AF-A0AAT9ICJ1-F1
#
_entry.id   AF-A0AAT9ICJ1-F1
#
_cell.length_a   1.000
_cell.length_b   1.000
_cell.length_c   1.000
_cell.angle_alpha   90.00
_cell.angle_beta   90.00
_cell.angle_gamma   90.00
#
_symmetry.space_group_name_H-M   'P 1'
#
loop_
_entity.id
_entity.type
_entity.pdbx_description
1 polymer ?
#
loop_
_entity_poly.entity_id
_entity_poly.type
_entity_poly.pdbx_seq_one_letter_code
_entity_poly.pdbx_strand_id
1 'polypeptide(L)'
;MKSTYFKTVLAICLLGILASCRKKEDLDISNLFPEETETPSAIDNWITANYTKPYNIAVKYRWQPFELATDKTMVPIKEEKVIPVMDIIRLTWIEPYIKEAGLDFFLKYSPKQFVLVGSAKYNSNGTITLGEAESGKTIQLLLLNYFDQKDQAFVKQMLHTIHHEFAHILHQTIFYPREFKQVTPGGYTGNWNNTSEEDALNMGFITPYARASTDEDFVEMASTMLTEGKDGFETILDNIPDANGQSLIREKAEIVKNYYFNTWKINFDSLQLKTYTAIVEATR
;
A
#
# COMPACT_ATOMS: atom_id res chain seq x y z
N MET A 1 42.38 -63.34 -22.39
CA MET A 1 42.48 -63.23 -20.91
C MET A 1 42.58 -61.76 -20.45
N LYS A 2 41.64 -60.89 -20.82
CA LYS A 2 41.64 -59.45 -20.45
C LYS A 2 40.46 -59.07 -19.53
N SER A 3 39.78 -60.05 -18.92
CA SER A 3 38.55 -59.83 -18.13
C SER A 3 38.75 -60.00 -16.61
N THR A 4 39.88 -60.55 -16.17
CA THR A 4 40.12 -60.89 -14.75
C THR A 4 40.96 -59.87 -13.97
N TYR A 5 41.75 -59.01 -14.61
CA TYR A 5 42.57 -58.00 -13.91
C TYR A 5 41.81 -56.70 -13.59
N PHE A 6 40.70 -56.42 -14.26
CA PHE A 6 39.88 -55.22 -13.99
C PHE A 6 39.05 -55.35 -12.70
N LYS A 7 38.73 -56.58 -12.28
CA LYS A 7 37.92 -56.83 -11.08
C LYS A 7 38.73 -56.71 -9.77
N THR A 8 40.04 -56.91 -9.80
CA THR A 8 40.88 -56.87 -8.60
C THR A 8 41.35 -55.45 -8.25
N VAL A 9 41.47 -54.54 -9.23
CA VAL A 9 41.78 -53.12 -8.98
C VAL A 9 40.54 -52.37 -8.47
N LEU A 10 39.34 -52.76 -8.92
CA LEU A 10 38.08 -52.18 -8.45
C LEU A 10 37.72 -52.57 -7.00
N ALA A 11 38.23 -53.71 -6.51
CA ALA A 11 37.98 -54.18 -5.14
C ALA A 11 38.85 -53.48 -4.07
N ILE A 12 40.00 -52.92 -4.45
CA ILE A 12 40.90 -52.21 -3.50
C ILE A 12 40.51 -50.72 -3.36
N CYS A 13 39.89 -50.11 -4.38
CA CYS A 13 39.31 -48.77 -4.25
C CYS A 13 38.03 -48.72 -3.40
N LEU A 14 37.39 -49.86 -3.11
CA LEU A 14 36.15 -49.89 -2.33
C LEU A 14 36.36 -49.97 -0.80
N LEU A 15 37.58 -50.20 -0.32
CA LEU A 15 37.89 -50.32 1.11
C LEU A 15 38.53 -49.05 1.73
N GLY A 16 38.71 -47.98 0.96
CA GLY A 16 39.26 -46.70 1.44
C GLY A 16 38.23 -45.67 1.93
N ILE A 17 36.93 -45.94 1.84
CA ILE A 17 35.89 -44.91 2.09
C ILE A 17 35.36 -44.92 3.54
N LEU A 18 35.76 -45.88 4.38
CA LEU A 18 35.22 -46.00 5.74
C LEU A 18 35.98 -45.22 6.84
N ALA A 19 36.91 -44.33 6.49
CA ALA A 19 37.69 -43.61 7.49
C ALA A 19 37.91 -42.12 7.19
N SER A 20 36.86 -41.37 6.84
CA SER A 20 36.85 -39.91 7.11
C SER A 20 35.45 -39.29 6.98
N CYS A 21 34.53 -39.72 7.82
CA CYS A 21 33.50 -38.82 8.35
C CYS A 21 33.76 -38.69 9.84
N ARG A 22 34.70 -37.79 10.22
CA ARG A 22 34.56 -37.15 11.53
C ARG A 22 33.20 -36.48 11.48
N LYS A 23 32.29 -36.86 12.39
CA LYS A 23 31.11 -36.06 12.69
C LYS A 23 31.60 -34.63 12.85
N LYS A 24 31.32 -33.78 11.85
CA LYS A 24 31.18 -32.35 12.15
C LYS A 24 30.08 -32.33 13.19
N GLU A 25 30.39 -31.76 14.35
CA GLU A 25 29.33 -31.31 15.24
C GLU A 25 28.32 -30.59 14.37
N ASP A 26 27.09 -31.10 14.33
CA ASP A 26 26.00 -30.38 13.72
C ASP A 26 26.02 -29.02 14.39
N LEU A 27 26.39 -27.99 13.64
CA LEU A 27 26.33 -26.62 14.13
C LEU A 27 24.87 -26.43 14.54
N ASP A 28 24.65 -26.23 15.83
CA ASP A 28 23.33 -26.02 16.38
C ASP A 28 22.81 -24.66 15.89
N ILE A 29 22.23 -24.69 14.69
CA ILE A 29 21.62 -23.55 14.00
C ILE A 29 20.24 -23.21 14.59
N SER A 30 19.76 -23.96 15.60
CA SER A 30 18.51 -23.63 16.30
C SER A 30 18.55 -22.25 16.96
N ASN A 31 19.74 -21.75 17.32
CA ASN A 31 19.95 -20.41 17.86
C ASN A 31 20.25 -19.33 16.79
N LEU A 32 20.44 -19.73 15.52
CA LEU A 32 20.69 -18.80 14.40
C LEU A 32 19.38 -18.27 13.79
N PHE A 33 18.32 -19.06 13.91
CA PHE A 33 16.94 -18.66 13.67
C PHE A 33 16.13 -19.22 14.82
N PRO A 34 16.02 -18.53 15.97
CA PRO A 34 15.08 -18.97 16.98
C PRO A 34 13.73 -19.11 16.27
N GLU A 35 13.17 -20.32 16.25
CA GLU A 35 11.74 -20.48 16.06
C GLU A 35 11.11 -19.77 17.25
N GLU A 36 10.88 -18.47 17.07
CA GLU A 36 10.00 -17.70 17.91
C GLU A 36 8.62 -18.31 17.74
N THR A 37 8.35 -19.38 18.49
CA THR A 37 6.99 -19.65 18.95
C THR A 37 6.66 -18.54 19.95
N GLU A 38 6.61 -17.30 19.47
CA GLU A 38 6.11 -16.17 20.24
C GLU A 38 4.65 -16.50 20.56
N THR A 39 4.38 -16.66 21.85
CA THR A 39 2.99 -16.63 22.31
C THR A 39 2.35 -15.34 21.78
N PRO A 40 1.19 -15.40 21.09
CA PRO A 40 0.60 -14.22 20.49
C PRO A 40 0.47 -13.08 21.49
N SER A 41 1.06 -11.92 21.16
CA SER A 41 0.99 -10.73 22.01
C SER A 41 -0.42 -10.14 22.04
N ALA A 42 -0.64 -9.15 22.92
CA ALA A 42 -1.91 -8.41 22.93
C ALA A 42 -2.19 -7.73 21.57
N ILE A 43 -1.14 -7.25 20.88
CA ILE A 43 -1.25 -6.65 19.55
C ILE A 43 -1.63 -7.70 18.51
N ASP A 44 -1.00 -8.88 18.53
CA ASP A 44 -1.31 -9.98 17.60
C ASP A 44 -2.76 -10.46 17.73
N ASN A 45 -3.24 -10.58 18.97
CA ASN A 45 -4.63 -10.94 19.25
C ASN A 45 -5.61 -9.85 18.77
N TRP A 46 -5.27 -8.58 18.98
CA TRP A 46 -6.08 -7.46 18.51
C TRP A 46 -6.15 -7.42 16.97
N ILE A 47 -5.01 -7.57 16.28
CA ILE A 47 -4.95 -7.65 14.81
C ILE A 47 -5.77 -8.85 14.32
N THR A 48 -5.62 -10.01 14.95
CA THR A 48 -6.36 -11.21 14.56
C THR A 48 -7.86 -10.98 14.65
N ALA A 49 -8.33 -10.34 15.72
CA ALA A 49 -9.75 -10.08 15.95
C ALA A 49 -10.33 -8.99 15.04
N ASN A 50 -9.55 -7.95 14.71
CA ASN A 50 -10.04 -6.75 14.01
C ASN A 50 -9.66 -6.68 12.53
N TYR A 51 -8.73 -7.51 12.07
CA TYR A 51 -8.23 -7.52 10.68
C TYR A 51 -8.24 -8.91 10.06
N THR A 52 -7.54 -9.87 10.66
CA THR A 52 -7.31 -11.16 10.02
C THR A 52 -8.58 -12.00 9.93
N LYS A 53 -9.29 -12.20 11.05
CA LYS A 53 -10.55 -12.95 11.06
C LYS A 53 -11.68 -12.27 10.27
N PRO A 54 -11.96 -10.97 10.44
CA PRO A 54 -13.10 -10.35 9.77
C PRO A 54 -12.84 -10.08 8.29
N TYR A 55 -11.59 -9.78 7.90
CA TYR A 55 -11.31 -9.23 6.56
C TYR A 55 -10.29 -10.03 5.74
N ASN A 56 -9.67 -11.06 6.31
CA ASN A 56 -8.54 -11.79 5.71
C ASN A 56 -7.38 -10.85 5.31
N ILE A 57 -7.08 -9.89 6.20
CA ILE A 57 -5.98 -8.95 6.06
C ILE A 57 -4.90 -9.27 7.09
N ALA A 58 -3.68 -9.51 6.62
CA ALA A 58 -2.50 -9.64 7.46
C ALA A 58 -1.93 -8.25 7.79
N VAL A 59 -1.47 -8.03 9.01
CA VAL A 59 -0.78 -6.80 9.40
C VAL A 59 0.59 -7.17 9.92
N LYS A 60 1.62 -6.82 9.16
CA LYS A 60 3.02 -7.12 9.48
C LYS A 60 3.68 -5.88 10.08
N TYR A 61 3.89 -5.91 11.39
CA TYR A 61 4.55 -4.83 12.14
C TYR A 61 5.90 -5.24 12.74
N ARG A 62 6.13 -6.55 12.93
CA ARG A 62 7.45 -7.14 13.18
C ARG A 62 8.01 -7.67 11.86
N TRP A 63 9.19 -7.18 11.48
CA TRP A 63 9.92 -7.59 10.29
C TRP A 63 11.37 -7.16 10.43
N GLN A 64 12.27 -7.88 9.76
CA GLN A 64 13.67 -7.50 9.68
C GLN A 64 13.93 -6.62 8.45
N PRO A 65 14.85 -5.62 8.52
CA PRO A 65 15.09 -4.70 7.42
C PRO A 65 15.37 -5.34 6.05
N PHE A 66 16.03 -6.50 6.03
CA PHE A 66 16.31 -7.24 4.79
C PHE A 66 15.07 -7.85 4.13
N GLU A 67 13.93 -7.92 4.81
CA GLU A 67 12.69 -8.48 4.28
C GLU A 67 11.91 -7.49 3.41
N LEU A 68 12.13 -6.18 3.57
CA LEU A 68 11.35 -5.14 2.88
C LEU A 68 12.12 -4.36 1.83
N ALA A 69 13.44 -4.26 1.94
CA ALA A 69 14.28 -3.67 0.90
C ALA A 69 15.76 -4.06 1.05
N THR A 70 16.51 -3.84 -0.02
CA THR A 70 17.98 -3.83 -0.02
C THR A 70 18.56 -2.62 0.74
N ASP A 71 17.72 -1.64 1.09
CA ASP A 71 18.08 -0.44 1.86
C ASP A 71 18.00 -0.72 3.36
N LYS A 72 19.14 -0.53 4.05
CA LYS A 72 19.34 -0.84 5.47
C LYS A 72 18.77 0.21 6.44
N THR A 73 18.08 1.24 5.95
CA THR A 73 17.68 2.41 6.77
C THR A 73 16.25 2.35 7.29
N MET A 74 15.40 1.46 6.79
CA MET A 74 14.02 1.36 7.27
C MET A 74 13.94 0.68 8.65
N VAL A 75 13.14 1.27 9.54
CA VAL A 75 12.90 0.73 10.89
C VAL A 75 11.44 0.29 11.05
N PRO A 76 11.17 -0.79 11.80
CA PRO A 76 9.82 -1.16 12.19
C PRO A 76 9.09 -0.02 12.92
N ILE A 77 7.76 -0.06 12.84
CA ILE A 77 6.89 0.80 13.64
C ILE A 77 7.08 0.48 15.14
N LYS A 78 7.01 1.49 16.00
CA LYS A 78 6.93 1.30 17.46
C LYS A 78 5.64 0.58 17.83
N GLU A 79 5.72 -0.43 18.70
CA GLU A 79 4.58 -1.29 19.06
C GLU A 79 3.38 -0.49 19.60
N GLU A 80 3.61 0.57 20.39
CA GLU A 80 2.55 1.42 20.94
C GLU A 80 1.78 2.21 19.88
N LYS A 81 2.30 2.31 18.65
CA LYS A 81 1.65 2.99 17.52
C LYS A 81 0.83 2.03 16.65
N VAL A 82 1.03 0.71 16.76
CA VAL A 82 0.38 -0.29 15.89
C VAL A 82 -1.13 -0.24 16.02
N ILE A 83 -1.66 -0.41 17.23
CA ILE A 83 -3.11 -0.41 17.45
C ILE A 83 -3.74 0.94 17.07
N PRO A 84 -3.22 2.12 17.49
CA PRO A 84 -3.77 3.40 17.07
C PRO A 84 -3.83 3.60 15.54
N VAL A 85 -2.75 3.27 14.83
CA VAL A 85 -2.69 3.38 13.35
C VAL A 85 -3.70 2.43 12.70
N MET A 86 -3.75 1.18 13.14
CA MET A 86 -4.69 0.23 12.54
C MET A 86 -6.14 0.58 12.92
N ASP A 87 -6.43 1.01 14.14
CA ASP A 87 -7.81 1.33 14.51
C ASP A 87 -8.35 2.53 13.71
N ILE A 88 -7.52 3.55 13.47
CA ILE A 88 -7.94 4.67 12.61
C ILE A 88 -8.20 4.22 11.18
N ILE A 89 -7.35 3.36 10.59
CA ILE A 89 -7.56 2.80 9.24
C ILE A 89 -8.87 2.01 9.19
N ARG A 90 -9.17 1.21 10.23
CA ARG A 90 -10.41 0.44 10.31
C ARG A 90 -11.63 1.36 10.30
N LEU A 91 -11.62 2.40 11.13
CA LEU A 91 -12.72 3.35 11.27
C LEU A 91 -12.93 4.23 10.02
N THR A 92 -11.84 4.63 9.35
CA THR A 92 -11.86 5.66 8.32
C THR A 92 -11.80 5.13 6.89
N TRP A 93 -11.34 3.89 6.68
CA TRP A 93 -11.31 3.26 5.37
C TRP A 93 -12.16 2.00 5.30
N ILE A 94 -11.98 1.04 6.21
CA ILE A 94 -12.70 -0.24 6.14
C ILE A 94 -14.21 -0.06 6.34
N GLU A 95 -14.59 0.57 7.45
CA GLU A 95 -16.01 0.74 7.79
C GLU A 95 -16.80 1.54 6.74
N PRO A 96 -16.31 2.69 6.22
CA PRO A 96 -17.02 3.43 5.18
C PRO A 96 -17.25 2.61 3.92
N TYR A 97 -16.23 1.87 3.45
CA TYR A 97 -16.37 1.02 2.27
C TYR A 97 -17.34 -0.14 2.51
N ILE A 98 -17.33 -0.78 3.68
CA ILE A 98 -18.31 -1.83 4.00
C ILE A 98 -19.73 -1.26 4.08
N LYS A 99 -19.92 -0.09 4.69
CA LYS A 99 -21.22 0.59 4.78
C LYS A 99 -21.77 0.98 3.41
N GLU A 100 -20.89 1.29 2.46
CA GLU A 100 -21.27 1.72 1.11
C GLU A 100 -21.45 0.55 0.13
N ALA A 101 -20.47 -0.36 0.07
CA ALA A 101 -20.35 -1.38 -0.96
C ALA A 101 -20.67 -2.81 -0.46
N GLY A 102 -20.81 -2.98 0.86
CA GLY A 102 -21.02 -4.28 1.50
C GLY A 102 -19.73 -5.04 1.80
N LEU A 103 -19.86 -6.01 2.72
CA LEU A 103 -18.72 -6.83 3.17
C LEU A 103 -18.14 -7.69 2.03
N ASP A 104 -18.98 -8.29 1.19
CA ASP A 104 -18.52 -9.17 0.11
C ASP A 104 -17.64 -8.41 -0.92
N PHE A 105 -18.02 -7.18 -1.25
CA PHE A 105 -17.19 -6.30 -2.07
C PHE A 105 -15.83 -6.06 -1.40
N PHE A 106 -15.86 -5.66 -0.12
CA PHE A 106 -14.64 -5.33 0.61
C PHE A 106 -13.70 -6.55 0.70
N LEU A 107 -14.21 -7.72 1.09
CA LEU A 107 -13.41 -8.95 1.17
C LEU A 107 -12.78 -9.35 -0.16
N LYS A 108 -13.49 -9.11 -1.27
CA LYS A 108 -13.03 -9.50 -2.60
C LYS A 108 -11.88 -8.63 -3.10
N TYR A 109 -11.97 -7.31 -2.90
CA TYR A 109 -11.04 -6.35 -3.51
C TYR A 109 -10.05 -5.71 -2.52
N SER A 110 -10.23 -5.87 -1.22
CA SER A 110 -9.30 -5.32 -0.24
C SER A 110 -7.88 -5.91 -0.41
N PRO A 111 -6.83 -5.10 -0.14
CA PRO A 111 -5.47 -5.60 -0.01
C PRO A 111 -5.42 -6.71 1.05
N LYS A 112 -4.51 -7.66 0.88
CA LYS A 112 -4.36 -8.82 1.76
C LYS A 112 -3.31 -8.61 2.83
N GLN A 113 -2.50 -7.57 2.73
CA GLN A 113 -1.47 -7.28 3.72
C GLN A 113 -1.23 -5.79 3.89
N PHE A 114 -1.01 -5.38 5.14
CA PHE A 114 -0.33 -4.13 5.48
C PHE A 114 1.07 -4.44 6.00
N VAL A 115 2.04 -3.63 5.61
CA VAL A 115 3.40 -3.63 6.18
C VAL A 115 3.64 -2.28 6.81
N LEU A 116 3.86 -2.27 8.13
CA LEU A 116 3.97 -1.04 8.91
C LEU A 116 5.43 -0.64 9.11
N VAL A 117 5.81 0.53 8.60
CA VAL A 117 7.17 1.06 8.63
C VAL A 117 7.21 2.38 9.40
N GLY A 118 8.15 2.46 10.34
CA GLY A 118 8.28 3.60 11.24
C GLY A 118 8.99 4.81 10.65
N SER A 119 9.89 4.62 9.69
CA SER A 119 10.72 5.67 9.07
C SER A 119 10.28 6.01 7.64
N ALA A 120 10.88 7.05 7.08
CA ALA A 120 10.79 7.37 5.65
C ALA A 120 11.54 6.32 4.81
N LYS A 121 11.19 6.23 3.53
CA LYS A 121 12.01 5.62 2.47
C LYS A 121 12.36 6.71 1.47
N TYR A 122 13.65 6.99 1.33
CA TYR A 122 14.14 8.01 0.39
C TYR A 122 14.48 7.36 -0.94
N ASN A 123 13.90 7.89 -2.02
CA ASN A 123 14.21 7.47 -3.38
C ASN A 123 15.49 8.13 -3.88
N SER A 124 16.11 7.55 -4.90
CA SER A 124 17.35 8.08 -5.51
C SER A 124 17.19 9.49 -6.10
N ASN A 125 15.96 9.92 -6.38
CA ASN A 125 15.62 11.26 -6.87
C ASN A 125 15.29 12.26 -5.74
N GLY A 126 15.48 11.88 -4.47
CA GLY A 126 15.22 12.74 -3.32
C GLY A 126 13.76 12.82 -2.87
N THR A 127 12.84 12.14 -3.57
CA THR A 127 11.44 12.03 -3.14
C THR A 127 11.30 11.03 -1.99
N ILE A 128 10.26 11.19 -1.16
CA ILE A 128 9.92 10.24 -0.09
C ILE A 128 8.79 9.35 -0.60
N THR A 129 8.96 8.04 -0.49
CA THR A 129 7.87 7.07 -0.70
C THR A 129 7.01 7.04 0.56
N LEU A 130 5.72 7.32 0.40
CA LEU A 130 4.74 7.39 1.49
C LEU A 130 3.97 6.08 1.65
N GLY A 131 3.87 5.33 0.56
CA GLY A 131 3.51 3.92 0.51
C GLY A 131 3.90 3.30 -0.82
N GLU A 132 3.92 1.99 -0.86
CA GLU A 132 4.19 1.21 -2.07
C GLU A 132 3.31 -0.04 -2.04
N ALA A 133 2.67 -0.35 -3.17
CA ALA A 133 2.01 -1.63 -3.33
C ALA A 133 2.87 -2.63 -4.11
N GLU A 134 3.22 -3.73 -3.44
CA GLU A 134 3.81 -4.88 -4.12
C GLU A 134 2.68 -5.77 -4.66
N SER A 135 2.62 -5.92 -5.99
CA SER A 135 1.67 -6.81 -6.69
C SER A 135 0.19 -6.58 -6.35
N GLY A 136 -0.21 -5.36 -5.95
CA GLY A 136 -1.60 -4.98 -5.65
C GLY A 136 -2.23 -5.68 -4.43
N LYS A 137 -1.45 -6.43 -3.64
CA LYS A 137 -1.96 -7.17 -2.46
C LYS A 137 -1.42 -6.66 -1.14
N THR A 138 -0.28 -6.01 -1.15
CA THR A 138 0.38 -5.50 0.05
C THR A 138 0.44 -4.00 -0.01
N ILE A 139 0.01 -3.29 1.03
CA ILE A 139 0.23 -1.85 1.18
C ILE A 139 1.32 -1.64 2.24
N GLN A 140 2.44 -1.05 1.84
CA GLN A 140 3.44 -0.56 2.78
C GLN A 140 3.08 0.86 3.23
N LEU A 141 3.03 1.10 4.54
CA LEU A 141 2.77 2.41 5.13
C LEU A 141 4.02 2.89 5.87
N LEU A 142 4.48 4.10 5.55
CA LEU A 142 5.73 4.66 6.07
C LEU A 142 5.47 5.77 7.11
N LEU A 143 6.55 6.21 7.77
CA LEU A 143 6.55 7.32 8.74
C LEU A 143 5.68 7.09 9.98
N LEU A 144 5.25 5.85 10.27
CA LEU A 144 4.25 5.59 11.30
C LEU A 144 4.74 5.87 12.74
N ASN A 145 6.05 6.05 12.95
CA ASN A 145 6.57 6.49 14.25
C ASN A 145 6.25 7.95 14.56
N TYR A 146 5.90 8.74 13.54
CA TYR A 146 5.45 10.12 13.65
C TYR A 146 3.93 10.25 13.73
N PHE A 147 3.18 9.13 13.68
CA PHE A 147 1.73 9.14 13.76
C PHE A 147 1.25 9.81 15.05
N ASP A 148 0.44 10.85 14.90
CA ASP A 148 -0.42 11.41 15.92
C ASP A 148 -1.85 11.39 15.38
N GLN A 149 -2.76 10.77 16.12
CA GLN A 149 -4.17 10.69 15.75
C GLN A 149 -4.81 12.08 15.59
N LYS A 150 -4.31 13.09 16.29
CA LYS A 150 -4.81 14.47 16.21
C LYS A 150 -4.24 15.26 15.04
N ASP A 151 -3.17 14.76 14.41
CA ASP A 151 -2.63 15.35 13.19
C ASP A 151 -3.47 14.90 11.99
N GLN A 152 -4.54 15.66 11.73
CA GLN A 152 -5.45 15.37 10.64
C GLN A 152 -4.74 15.37 9.27
N ALA A 153 -3.70 16.19 9.09
CA ALA A 153 -2.94 16.21 7.83
C ALA A 153 -2.18 14.89 7.63
N PHE A 154 -1.51 14.39 8.68
CA PHE A 154 -0.86 13.08 8.64
C PHE A 154 -1.86 11.95 8.36
N VAL A 155 -3.01 11.95 9.05
CA VAL A 155 -4.07 10.94 8.86
C VAL A 155 -4.60 10.97 7.43
N LYS A 156 -4.89 12.15 6.88
CA LYS A 156 -5.32 12.32 5.49
C LYS A 156 -4.27 11.81 4.51
N GLN A 157 -2.99 12.10 4.71
CA GLN A 157 -1.91 11.64 3.84
C GLN A 157 -1.76 10.11 3.86
N MET A 158 -1.86 9.49 5.04
CA MET A 158 -1.86 8.03 5.17
C MET A 158 -3.07 7.41 4.47
N LEU A 159 -4.26 7.98 4.64
CA LEU A 159 -5.47 7.49 3.98
C LEU A 159 -5.45 7.73 2.47
N HIS A 160 -4.84 8.82 2.02
CA HIS A 160 -4.67 9.13 0.60
C HIS A 160 -3.92 7.99 -0.07
N THR A 161 -2.83 7.55 0.54
CA THR A 161 -2.04 6.39 0.09
C THR A 161 -2.90 5.12 0.03
N ILE A 162 -3.68 4.83 1.08
CA ILE A 162 -4.53 3.63 1.10
C ILE A 162 -5.61 3.67 0.02
N HIS A 163 -6.28 4.82 -0.16
CA HIS A 163 -7.31 5.01 -1.18
C HIS A 163 -6.73 4.95 -2.58
N HIS A 164 -5.54 5.52 -2.79
CA HIS A 164 -4.81 5.49 -4.05
C HIS A 164 -4.52 4.05 -4.48
N GLU A 165 -3.91 3.25 -3.59
CA GLU A 165 -3.62 1.85 -3.88
C GLU A 165 -4.88 1.00 -4.04
N PHE A 166 -5.93 1.29 -3.27
CA PHE A 166 -7.19 0.57 -3.44
C PHE A 166 -7.87 0.91 -4.78
N ALA A 167 -7.84 2.18 -5.20
CA ALA A 167 -8.33 2.58 -6.51
C ALA A 167 -7.54 1.92 -7.65
N HIS A 168 -6.23 1.68 -7.48
CA HIS A 168 -5.43 0.85 -8.38
C HIS A 168 -6.00 -0.56 -8.51
N ILE A 169 -6.27 -1.24 -7.38
CA ILE A 169 -6.84 -2.59 -7.39
C ILE A 169 -8.18 -2.61 -8.15
N LEU A 170 -9.04 -1.61 -7.91
CA LEU A 170 -10.33 -1.53 -8.59
C LEU A 170 -10.14 -1.38 -10.10
N HIS A 171 -9.40 -0.39 -10.58
CA HIS A 171 -9.29 -0.18 -12.03
C HIS A 171 -8.50 -1.27 -12.76
N GLN A 172 -7.55 -1.91 -12.10
CA GLN A 172 -6.85 -3.08 -12.65
C GLN A 172 -7.77 -4.30 -12.75
N THR A 173 -8.80 -4.38 -11.91
CA THR A 173 -9.82 -5.44 -11.98
C THR A 173 -10.84 -5.17 -13.07
N ILE A 174 -11.37 -3.95 -13.16
CA ILE A 174 -12.27 -3.51 -14.23
C ILE A 174 -11.84 -2.11 -14.65
N PHE A 175 -11.35 -1.95 -15.87
CA PHE A 175 -10.80 -0.67 -16.33
C PHE A 175 -11.79 0.48 -16.25
N TYR A 176 -11.30 1.65 -15.84
CA TYR A 176 -12.04 2.90 -15.94
C TYR A 176 -12.24 3.31 -17.42
N PRO A 177 -13.20 4.20 -17.72
CA PRO A 177 -13.55 4.57 -19.09
C PRO A 177 -12.38 5.22 -19.83
N ARG A 178 -12.19 4.88 -21.13
CA ARG A 178 -11.05 5.38 -21.92
C ARG A 178 -11.08 6.90 -22.10
N GLU A 179 -12.25 7.50 -21.97
CA GLU A 179 -12.52 8.93 -22.05
C GLU A 179 -11.69 9.71 -21.01
N PHE A 180 -11.43 9.13 -19.83
CA PHE A 180 -10.58 9.76 -18.82
C PHE A 180 -9.19 10.11 -19.38
N LYS A 181 -8.62 9.22 -20.21
CA LYS A 181 -7.30 9.41 -20.81
C LYS A 181 -7.24 10.56 -21.81
N GLN A 182 -8.38 11.08 -22.24
CA GLN A 182 -8.50 12.16 -23.21
C GLN A 182 -8.74 13.53 -22.57
N VAL A 183 -8.91 13.61 -21.25
CA VAL A 183 -9.18 14.89 -20.56
C VAL A 183 -7.94 15.79 -20.54
N THR A 184 -6.77 15.24 -20.22
CA THR A 184 -5.49 15.99 -20.20
C THR A 184 -4.47 15.40 -21.19
N PRO A 185 -4.73 15.46 -22.51
CA PRO A 185 -3.88 14.81 -23.50
C PRO A 185 -2.50 15.48 -23.55
N GLY A 186 -1.45 14.67 -23.46
CA GLY A 186 -0.06 15.15 -23.54
C GLY A 186 0.47 15.85 -22.29
N GLY A 187 -0.32 15.97 -21.21
CA GLY A 187 0.12 16.57 -19.95
C GLY A 187 1.01 15.67 -19.07
N TYR A 188 1.09 14.38 -19.40
CA TYR A 188 1.81 13.36 -18.62
C TYR A 188 3.33 13.40 -18.82
N THR A 189 4.09 13.19 -17.75
CA THR A 189 5.55 13.23 -17.75
C THR A 189 6.16 12.37 -16.64
N GLY A 190 7.29 11.72 -16.94
CA GLY A 190 8.09 11.02 -15.93
C GLY A 190 8.82 11.96 -14.95
N ASN A 191 8.94 13.24 -15.28
CA ASN A 191 9.55 14.28 -14.43
C ASN A 191 8.49 15.07 -13.65
N TRP A 192 7.42 14.39 -13.22
CA TRP A 192 6.28 14.98 -12.51
C TRP A 192 6.72 15.74 -11.26
N ASN A 193 7.79 15.29 -10.60
CA ASN A 193 8.37 15.86 -9.38
C ASN A 193 9.00 17.25 -9.59
N ASN A 194 9.15 17.71 -10.83
CA ASN A 194 9.59 19.08 -11.15
C ASN A 194 8.41 20.05 -11.38
N THR A 195 7.17 19.60 -11.18
CA THR A 195 5.95 20.40 -11.31
C THR A 195 5.54 20.93 -9.94
N SER A 196 5.26 22.23 -9.84
CA SER A 196 4.64 22.77 -8.62
C SER A 196 3.18 22.30 -8.50
N GLU A 197 2.60 22.37 -7.30
CA GLU A 197 1.18 22.07 -7.09
C GLU A 197 0.29 23.02 -7.90
N GLU A 198 0.61 24.32 -7.91
CA GLU A 198 -0.12 25.33 -8.67
C GLU A 198 -0.10 25.04 -10.19
N ASP A 199 1.08 24.73 -10.74
CA ASP A 199 1.21 24.38 -12.16
C ASP A 199 0.41 23.11 -12.50
N ALA A 200 0.45 22.09 -11.63
CA ALA A 200 -0.30 20.86 -11.83
C ALA A 200 -1.81 21.14 -11.88
N LEU A 201 -2.33 21.91 -10.92
CA LEU A 201 -3.75 22.29 -10.86
C LEU A 201 -4.17 23.09 -12.09
N ASN A 202 -3.37 24.08 -12.51
CA ASN A 202 -3.63 24.87 -13.71
C ASN A 202 -3.62 24.01 -14.99
N MET A 203 -2.83 22.93 -15.02
CA MET A 203 -2.79 21.97 -16.12
C MET A 203 -3.91 20.91 -16.05
N GLY A 204 -4.77 20.94 -15.04
CA GLY A 204 -5.88 20.00 -14.86
C GLY A 204 -5.49 18.70 -14.13
N PHE A 205 -4.42 18.70 -13.34
CA PHE A 205 -3.98 17.57 -12.51
C PHE A 205 -4.13 17.91 -11.03
N ILE A 206 -4.78 17.03 -10.27
CA ILE A 206 -5.11 17.31 -8.85
C ILE A 206 -3.88 17.33 -7.92
N THR A 207 -2.81 16.64 -8.33
CA THR A 207 -1.50 16.67 -7.68
C THR A 207 -0.39 16.69 -8.73
N PRO A 208 0.85 17.07 -8.40
CA PRO A 208 1.99 16.86 -9.30
C PRO A 208 2.14 15.40 -9.73
N TYR A 209 1.92 14.44 -8.81
CA TYR A 209 2.09 13.01 -9.07
C TYR A 209 1.06 12.44 -10.06
N ALA A 210 -0.15 13.01 -10.14
CA ALA A 210 -1.13 12.68 -11.17
C ALA A 210 -0.57 12.84 -12.60
N ARG A 211 0.48 13.63 -12.80
CA ARG A 211 1.14 13.74 -14.12
C ARG A 211 1.99 12.52 -14.50
N ALA A 212 2.28 11.61 -13.58
CA ALA A 212 3.17 10.48 -13.83
C ALA A 212 2.60 9.53 -14.90
N SER A 213 1.29 9.26 -14.87
CA SER A 213 0.59 8.48 -15.89
C SER A 213 -0.93 8.72 -15.84
N THR A 214 -1.66 8.26 -16.86
CA THR A 214 -3.14 8.30 -16.85
C THR A 214 -3.74 7.52 -15.69
N ASP A 215 -3.08 6.44 -15.27
CA ASP A 215 -3.58 5.56 -14.22
C ASP A 215 -3.36 6.20 -12.85
N GLU A 216 -2.21 6.86 -12.65
CA GLU A 216 -1.93 7.65 -11.43
C GLU A 216 -2.91 8.83 -11.30
N ASP A 217 -3.16 9.54 -12.40
CA ASP A 217 -4.13 10.65 -12.45
C ASP A 217 -5.53 10.22 -12.01
N PHE A 218 -5.99 9.07 -12.50
CA PHE A 218 -7.28 8.53 -12.14
C PHE A 218 -7.39 8.22 -10.64
N VAL A 219 -6.37 7.55 -10.08
CA VAL A 219 -6.40 7.15 -8.67
C VAL A 219 -6.15 8.32 -7.73
N GLU A 220 -5.35 9.31 -8.14
CA GLU A 220 -5.13 10.57 -7.39
C GLU A 220 -6.42 11.37 -7.27
N MET A 221 -7.23 11.43 -8.34
CA MET A 221 -8.57 12.02 -8.25
C MET A 221 -9.43 11.31 -7.20
N ALA A 222 -9.49 9.97 -7.24
CA ALA A 222 -10.30 9.21 -6.30
C ALA A 222 -9.81 9.36 -4.86
N SER A 223 -8.50 9.27 -4.61
CA SER A 223 -7.92 9.39 -3.28
C SER A 223 -8.09 10.80 -2.70
N THR A 224 -7.76 11.86 -3.45
CA THR A 224 -7.93 13.25 -3.00
C THR A 224 -9.38 13.55 -2.67
N MET A 225 -10.32 13.15 -3.54
CA MET A 225 -11.73 13.41 -3.26
C MET A 225 -12.18 12.72 -1.97
N LEU A 226 -11.80 11.46 -1.73
CA LEU A 226 -12.20 10.72 -0.53
C LEU A 226 -11.59 11.28 0.76
N THR A 227 -10.33 11.72 0.73
CA THR A 227 -9.62 12.22 1.92
C THR A 227 -9.94 13.67 2.25
N GLU A 228 -10.10 14.53 1.25
CA GLU A 228 -10.44 15.93 1.45
C GLU A 228 -11.92 16.15 1.74
N GLY A 229 -12.76 15.18 1.38
CA GLY A 229 -14.20 15.33 1.43
C GLY A 229 -14.70 16.34 0.39
N LYS A 230 -16.02 16.56 0.35
CA LYS A 230 -16.63 17.42 -0.66
C LYS A 230 -16.15 18.87 -0.54
N ASP A 231 -16.20 19.44 0.65
CA ASP A 231 -15.87 20.85 0.88
C ASP A 231 -14.37 21.13 0.72
N GLY A 232 -13.51 20.19 1.13
CA GLY A 232 -12.07 20.30 0.91
C GLY A 232 -11.70 20.23 -0.58
N PHE A 233 -12.34 19.33 -1.33
CA PHE A 233 -12.15 19.23 -2.78
C PHE A 233 -12.63 20.49 -3.52
N GLU A 234 -13.80 21.03 -3.17
CA GLU A 234 -14.27 22.30 -3.74
C GLU A 234 -13.36 23.47 -3.38
N THR A 235 -12.80 23.49 -2.16
CA THR A 235 -11.81 24.51 -1.76
C THR A 235 -10.55 24.43 -2.63
N ILE A 236 -10.08 23.23 -2.98
CA ILE A 236 -8.96 23.06 -3.92
C ILE A 236 -9.34 23.67 -5.28
N LEU A 237 -10.52 23.31 -5.81
CA LEU A 237 -11.00 23.80 -7.11
C LEU A 237 -11.17 25.31 -7.17
N ASP A 238 -11.67 25.94 -6.11
CA ASP A 238 -11.89 27.38 -6.04
C ASP A 238 -10.58 28.17 -5.97
N ASN A 239 -9.49 27.53 -5.52
CA ASN A 239 -8.16 28.13 -5.47
C ASN A 239 -7.36 27.99 -6.77
N ILE A 240 -7.91 27.36 -7.81
CA ILE A 240 -7.25 27.22 -9.12
C ILE A 240 -7.48 28.51 -9.93
N PRO A 241 -6.44 29.30 -10.24
CA PRO A 241 -6.62 30.53 -11.00
C PRO A 241 -7.03 30.29 -12.47
N ASP A 242 -6.57 29.19 -13.06
CA ASP A 242 -6.88 28.84 -14.44
C ASP A 242 -8.25 28.12 -14.56
N ALA A 243 -9.21 28.78 -15.21
CA ALA A 243 -10.56 28.25 -15.39
C ALA A 243 -10.61 26.95 -16.23
N ASN A 244 -9.66 26.75 -17.14
CA ASN A 244 -9.57 25.52 -17.91
C ASN A 244 -9.04 24.38 -17.02
N GLY A 245 -8.01 24.62 -16.20
CA GLY A 245 -7.55 23.65 -15.20
C GLY A 245 -8.67 23.20 -14.26
N GLN A 246 -9.45 24.15 -13.74
CA GLN A 246 -10.62 23.86 -12.92
C GLN A 246 -11.67 23.00 -13.66
N SER A 247 -12.01 23.35 -14.90
CA SER A 247 -12.98 22.59 -15.71
C SER A 247 -12.53 21.15 -15.97
N LEU A 248 -11.25 20.93 -16.26
CA LEU A 248 -10.69 19.61 -16.52
C LEU A 248 -10.73 18.72 -15.27
N ILE A 249 -10.42 19.26 -14.10
CA ILE A 249 -10.49 18.49 -12.84
C ILE A 249 -11.94 18.15 -12.49
N ARG A 250 -12.90 19.07 -12.74
CA ARG A 250 -14.33 18.76 -12.58
C ARG A 250 -14.80 17.65 -13.52
N GLU A 251 -14.38 17.67 -14.78
CA GLU A 251 -14.68 16.60 -15.74
C GLU A 251 -14.13 15.25 -15.27
N LYS A 252 -12.87 15.21 -14.82
CA LYS A 252 -12.26 14.01 -14.23
C LYS A 252 -13.04 13.50 -13.01
N ALA A 253 -13.44 14.39 -12.11
CA ALA A 253 -14.19 14.03 -10.91
C ALA A 253 -15.52 13.35 -11.27
N GLU A 254 -16.25 13.88 -12.26
CA GLU A 254 -17.49 13.27 -12.73
C GLU A 254 -17.26 11.90 -13.38
N ILE A 255 -16.18 11.72 -14.14
CA ILE A 255 -15.82 10.40 -14.69
C ILE A 255 -15.52 9.39 -13.57
N VAL A 256 -14.77 9.79 -12.53
CA VAL A 256 -14.49 8.95 -11.36
C VAL A 256 -15.78 8.53 -10.67
N LYS A 257 -16.66 9.48 -10.35
CA LYS A 257 -17.96 9.19 -9.70
C LYS A 257 -18.81 8.23 -10.53
N ASN A 258 -18.92 8.49 -11.83
CA ASN A 258 -19.67 7.64 -12.75
C ASN A 258 -19.07 6.24 -12.87
N TYR A 259 -17.75 6.10 -12.87
CA TYR A 259 -17.11 4.80 -12.86
C TYR A 259 -17.42 4.01 -11.59
N TYR A 260 -17.28 4.62 -10.40
CA TYR A 260 -17.62 3.96 -9.13
C TYR A 260 -19.08 3.51 -9.08
N PHE A 261 -20.00 4.36 -9.56
CA PHE A 261 -21.42 4.04 -9.58
C PHE A 261 -21.75 2.95 -10.61
N ASN A 262 -21.30 3.10 -11.85
CA ASN A 262 -21.70 2.19 -12.94
C ASN A 262 -21.05 0.81 -12.82
N THR A 263 -19.77 0.78 -12.44
CA THR A 263 -18.96 -0.45 -12.36
C THR A 263 -19.15 -1.16 -11.03
N TRP A 264 -19.04 -0.43 -9.92
CA TRP A 264 -18.96 -1.03 -8.58
C TRP A 264 -20.25 -0.88 -7.76
N LYS A 265 -21.24 -0.15 -8.29
CA LYS A 265 -22.49 0.19 -7.57
C LYS A 265 -22.23 0.97 -6.29
N ILE A 266 -21.16 1.74 -6.27
CA ILE A 266 -20.76 2.61 -5.16
C ILE A 266 -21.23 4.03 -5.45
N ASN A 267 -22.03 4.62 -4.56
CA ASN A 267 -22.30 6.05 -4.61
C ASN A 267 -21.09 6.79 -4.04
N PHE A 268 -20.28 7.36 -4.94
CA PHE A 268 -19.03 8.00 -4.57
C PHE A 268 -19.22 9.19 -3.61
N ASP A 269 -20.23 10.04 -3.83
CA ASP A 269 -20.49 11.18 -2.93
C ASP A 269 -20.90 10.68 -1.52
N SER A 270 -21.63 9.56 -1.44
CA SER A 270 -21.98 8.95 -0.16
C SER A 270 -20.78 8.31 0.52
N LEU A 271 -19.90 7.65 -0.23
CA LEU A 271 -18.64 7.12 0.28
C LEU A 271 -17.73 8.23 0.79
N GLN A 272 -17.59 9.31 0.03
CA GLN A 272 -16.80 10.48 0.36
C GLN A 272 -17.29 11.10 1.67
N LEU A 273 -18.60 11.28 1.83
CA LEU A 273 -19.18 11.78 3.08
C LEU A 273 -18.86 10.87 4.26
N LYS A 274 -19.11 9.55 4.14
CA LYS A 274 -18.84 8.58 5.21
C LYS A 274 -17.36 8.56 5.62
N THR A 275 -16.47 8.59 4.63
CA THR A 275 -15.01 8.59 4.82
C THR A 275 -14.59 9.87 5.54
N TYR A 276 -14.96 11.03 5.02
CA TYR A 276 -14.57 12.31 5.61
C TYR A 276 -15.15 12.53 7.02
N THR A 277 -16.41 12.16 7.26
CA THR A 277 -17.00 12.20 8.60
C THR A 277 -16.22 11.30 9.57
N ALA A 278 -15.87 10.08 9.16
CA ALA A 278 -15.08 9.18 9.99
C ALA A 278 -13.68 9.75 10.30
N ILE A 279 -13.03 10.40 9.33
CA ILE A 279 -11.74 11.09 9.55
C ILE A 279 -11.92 12.18 10.61
N VAL A 280 -12.88 13.09 10.42
CA VAL A 280 -13.13 14.20 11.36
C VAL A 280 -13.46 13.69 12.76
N GLU A 281 -14.20 12.60 12.90
CA GLU A 281 -14.54 12.03 14.20
C GLU A 281 -13.34 11.33 14.85
N ALA A 282 -12.54 10.61 14.08
CA ALA A 282 -11.38 9.88 14.57
C ALA A 282 -10.21 10.79 14.96
N THR A 283 -10.13 12.01 14.41
CA THR A 283 -9.02 12.96 14.70
C THR A 283 -9.36 14.05 15.72
N ARG A 284 -10.42 13.88 16.51
CA ARG A 284 -10.82 14.81 17.58
C ARG A 284 -9.96 14.72 18.85
#